data_AF-A0A812MSP7-F1
#
_entry.id   AF-A0A812MSP7-F1
#
_cell.length_a   1.000
_cell.length_b   1.000
_cell.length_c   1.000
_cell.angle_alpha   90.00
_cell.angle_beta   90.00
_cell.angle_gamma   90.00
#
_symmetry.space_group_name_H-M   'P 1'
#
loop_
_entity.id
_entity.type
_entity.pdbx_description
1 polymer ?
#
loop_
_entity_poly.entity_id
_entity_poly.type
_entity_poly.pdbx_seq_one_letter_code
_entity_poly.pdbx_strand_id
1 'polypeptide(L)'
;MAIIIDLKGFKWSDAQFGAAWTLSKMVACRSNLLPETCFRILFIRVPAPFAKAWSMFSYLLDPGTIAKIQMATEAETLTLLRKFIGDDTIPAYLGGQLRIDGDPYCRKLLAPGGFPPEEALQRLEDLVENGDGGIGATHHRWDTVEARIFFGFEVMAALSILLSWYPYKLRNANCIPLEGGCYVYCCGKCCSMSWAAVRQFCPPVGLMLVACVPSVKEDEWSADKLVLVVVHCFSALLMFCAFLLAEAHALSLAPFKCRVPSIAAGCLEYKLRYGTWLLAAVPYVVFTFIAVVDFFVELHPYVKITSFVLEVDAGLAMLANHFVIWAFAPERTWGLRDVEMSVQN
;
A
#
# COMPACT_ATOMS: atom_id res chain seq x y z
N MET A 1 -11.52 18.15 -7.56
CA MET A 1 -12.66 17.83 -6.66
C MET A 1 -12.70 18.80 -5.50
N ALA A 2 -13.87 19.34 -5.14
CA ALA A 2 -14.07 20.11 -3.90
C ALA A 2 -14.76 19.23 -2.85
N ILE A 3 -14.28 19.27 -1.61
CA ILE A 3 -14.85 18.54 -0.48
C ILE A 3 -15.54 19.56 0.42
N ILE A 4 -16.79 19.31 0.78
CA ILE A 4 -17.55 20.15 1.71
C ILE A 4 -17.69 19.38 3.01
N ILE A 5 -17.27 19.99 4.13
CA ILE A 5 -17.35 19.41 5.47
C ILE A 5 -18.27 20.30 6.29
N ASP A 6 -19.43 19.76 6.62
CA ASP A 6 -20.46 20.47 7.36
C ASP A 6 -20.33 20.20 8.86
N LEU A 7 -19.94 21.21 9.63
CA LEU A 7 -19.66 21.09 11.07
C LEU A 7 -20.85 21.47 11.96
N LYS A 8 -22.06 21.59 11.40
CA LYS A 8 -23.25 21.86 12.22
C LYS A 8 -23.48 20.74 13.22
N GLY A 9 -23.47 21.09 14.49
CA GLY A 9 -23.68 20.14 15.59
C GLY A 9 -22.41 19.45 16.08
N PHE A 10 -21.23 19.75 15.51
CA PHE A 10 -19.96 19.19 15.97
C PHE A 10 -19.68 19.53 17.44
N LYS A 11 -19.36 18.51 18.23
CA LYS A 11 -18.93 18.60 19.63
C LYS A 11 -17.56 17.97 19.79
N TRP A 12 -16.81 18.41 20.80
CA TRP A 12 -15.52 17.81 21.13
C TRP A 12 -15.62 16.34 21.56
N SER A 13 -16.78 15.89 22.05
CA SER A 13 -17.08 14.48 22.31
C SER A 13 -17.04 13.60 21.05
N ASP A 14 -17.25 14.21 19.89
CA ASP A 14 -17.29 13.50 18.60
C ASP A 14 -15.86 13.27 18.06
N ALA A 15 -14.88 13.99 18.60
CA ALA A 15 -13.45 13.84 18.28
C ALA A 15 -12.80 12.69 19.08
N GLN A 16 -13.37 11.49 18.96
CA GLN A 16 -12.80 10.29 19.60
C GLN A 16 -11.46 9.92 18.92
N PHE A 17 -10.43 9.62 19.73
CA PHE A 17 -9.09 9.33 19.22
C PHE A 17 -9.07 8.14 18.24
N GLY A 18 -9.83 7.07 18.52
CA GLY A 18 -9.93 5.92 17.62
C GLY A 18 -10.57 6.26 16.26
N ALA A 19 -11.61 7.09 16.26
CA ALA A 19 -12.23 7.59 15.03
C ALA A 19 -11.28 8.51 14.25
N ALA A 20 -10.56 9.40 14.95
CA ALA A 20 -9.55 10.27 14.35
C ALA A 20 -8.40 9.48 13.72
N TRP A 21 -7.94 8.42 14.39
CA TRP A 21 -6.91 7.51 13.85
C TRP A 21 -7.40 6.78 12.60
N THR A 22 -8.62 6.25 12.63
CA THR A 22 -9.24 5.58 11.48
C THR A 22 -9.39 6.54 10.30
N LEU A 23 -9.88 7.76 10.55
CA LEU A 23 -9.99 8.80 9.52
C LEU A 23 -8.61 9.17 8.95
N SER A 24 -7.58 9.27 9.78
CA SER A 24 -6.20 9.53 9.33
C SER A 24 -5.71 8.44 8.36
N LYS A 25 -5.98 7.16 8.64
CA LYS A 25 -5.65 6.05 7.73
C LYS A 25 -6.41 6.14 6.41
N MET A 26 -7.70 6.49 6.44
CA MET A 26 -8.50 6.70 5.23
C MET A 26 -7.97 7.87 4.39
N VAL A 27 -7.61 8.98 5.04
CA VAL A 27 -7.01 10.15 4.37
C VAL A 27 -5.67 9.80 3.75
N ALA A 28 -4.80 9.08 4.46
CA ALA A 28 -3.52 8.62 3.94
C ALA A 28 -3.69 7.69 2.73
N CYS A 29 -4.60 6.71 2.81
CA CYS A 29 -4.93 5.83 1.70
C CYS A 29 -5.41 6.62 0.48
N ARG A 30 -6.34 7.56 0.67
CA ARG A 30 -6.83 8.44 -0.39
C ARG A 30 -5.72 9.29 -1.01
N SER A 31 -4.86 9.91 -0.20
CA SER A 31 -3.75 10.75 -0.70
C SER A 31 -2.76 9.94 -1.54
N ASN A 32 -2.53 8.67 -1.19
CA ASN A 32 -1.67 7.78 -1.95
C ASN A 32 -2.31 7.31 -3.26
N LEU A 33 -3.62 7.02 -3.26
CA LEU A 33 -4.32 6.53 -4.46
C LEU A 33 -4.68 7.65 -5.44
N LEU A 34 -4.96 8.85 -4.94
CA LEU A 34 -5.50 9.97 -5.71
C LEU A 34 -4.74 11.28 -5.42
N PRO A 35 -3.41 11.33 -5.70
CA PRO A 35 -2.62 12.53 -5.48
C PRO A 35 -3.17 13.71 -6.29
N GLU A 36 -3.13 14.90 -5.69
CA GLU A 36 -3.58 16.16 -6.31
C GLU A 36 -5.03 16.22 -6.82
N THR A 37 -5.89 15.26 -6.47
CA THR A 37 -7.32 15.31 -6.86
C THR A 37 -8.16 16.29 -6.03
N CYS A 38 -7.70 16.62 -4.82
CA CYS A 38 -8.35 17.58 -3.95
C CYS A 38 -7.94 19.01 -4.30
N PHE A 39 -8.88 19.79 -4.82
CA PHE A 39 -8.66 21.19 -5.19
C PHE A 39 -8.99 22.16 -4.05
N ARG A 40 -10.09 21.88 -3.32
CA ARG A 40 -10.57 22.69 -2.19
C ARG A 40 -11.20 21.81 -1.12
N ILE A 41 -11.05 22.22 0.13
CA ILE A 41 -11.74 21.66 1.30
C ILE A 41 -12.46 22.83 1.98
N LEU A 42 -13.78 22.81 1.98
CA LEU A 42 -14.63 23.88 2.49
C LEU A 42 -15.29 23.41 3.79
N PHE A 43 -14.87 23.96 4.93
CA PHE A 43 -15.58 23.76 6.18
C PHE A 43 -16.67 24.81 6.30
N ILE A 44 -17.92 24.36 6.46
CA ILE A 44 -19.09 25.24 6.58
C ILE A 44 -19.74 25.10 7.94
N ARG A 45 -20.46 26.15 8.36
CA ARG A 45 -21.14 26.24 9.67
C ARG A 45 -20.19 25.89 10.82
N VAL A 46 -18.96 26.39 10.72
CA VAL A 46 -17.86 26.07 11.65
C VAL A 46 -18.14 26.66 13.03
N PRO A 47 -18.17 25.86 14.11
CA PRO A 47 -18.34 26.40 15.45
C PRO A 47 -17.06 27.11 15.91
N ALA A 48 -17.21 28.22 16.65
CA ALA A 48 -16.07 29.05 17.07
C ALA A 48 -14.94 28.28 17.78
N PRO A 49 -15.22 27.29 18.66
CA PRO A 49 -14.15 26.47 19.25
C PRO A 49 -13.31 25.70 18.22
N PHE A 50 -13.92 25.20 17.13
CA PHE A 50 -13.20 24.50 16.08
C PHE A 50 -12.29 25.45 15.29
N ALA A 51 -12.79 26.63 14.93
CA ALA A 51 -11.98 27.65 14.24
C ALA A 51 -10.76 28.07 15.10
N LYS A 52 -10.95 28.23 16.41
CA LYS A 52 -9.86 28.48 17.35
C LYS A 52 -8.85 27.34 17.36
N ALA A 53 -9.30 26.09 17.48
CA ALA A 53 -8.41 24.92 17.42
C ALA A 53 -7.64 24.83 16.11
N TRP A 54 -8.29 25.06 14.97
CA TRP A 54 -7.63 25.09 13.67
C TRP A 54 -6.51 26.13 13.62
N SER A 55 -6.76 27.35 14.10
CA SER A 55 -5.72 28.39 14.16
C SER A 55 -4.53 27.99 15.04
N MET A 56 -4.76 27.20 16.09
CA MET A 56 -3.70 26.71 16.98
C MET A 56 -2.90 25.54 16.37
N PHE A 57 -3.48 24.71 15.51
CA PHE A 57 -2.83 23.45 15.07
C PHE A 57 -2.55 23.36 13.57
N SER A 58 -3.08 24.28 12.76
CA SER A 58 -2.94 24.24 11.30
C SER A 58 -1.48 24.22 10.82
N TYR A 59 -0.55 24.82 11.57
CA TYR A 59 0.88 24.81 11.26
C TYR A 59 1.52 23.41 11.25
N LEU A 60 0.85 22.40 11.82
CA LEU A 60 1.30 21.00 11.80
C LEU A 60 1.01 20.30 10.47
N LEU A 61 0.22 20.91 9.59
CA LEU A 61 -0.15 20.36 8.29
C LEU A 61 0.75 20.91 7.18
N ASP A 62 0.82 20.21 6.06
CA ASP A 62 1.59 20.70 4.91
C ASP A 62 0.98 22.01 4.36
N PRO A 63 1.82 22.98 3.93
CA PRO A 63 1.34 24.27 3.43
C PRO A 63 0.37 24.18 2.24
N GLY A 64 0.51 23.16 1.39
CA GLY A 64 -0.36 22.94 0.24
C GLY A 64 -1.79 22.57 0.66
N THR A 65 -1.94 21.73 1.68
CA THR A 65 -3.22 21.39 2.29
C THR A 65 -3.85 22.60 2.98
N ILE A 66 -3.07 23.37 3.74
CA ILE A 66 -3.56 24.60 4.38
C ILE A 66 -4.10 25.57 3.32
N ALA A 67 -3.38 25.76 2.21
CA ALA A 67 -3.81 26.64 1.12
C ALA A 67 -5.11 26.18 0.41
N LYS A 68 -5.47 24.90 0.52
CA LYS A 68 -6.70 24.33 -0.06
C LYS A 68 -7.91 24.49 0.88
N ILE A 69 -7.70 24.81 2.15
CA ILE A 69 -8.75 24.85 3.18
C ILE A 69 -9.35 26.26 3.31
N GLN A 70 -10.68 26.34 3.32
CA GLN A 70 -11.42 27.55 3.64
C GLN A 70 -12.51 27.24 4.65
N MET A 71 -12.75 28.16 5.59
CA MET A 71 -13.74 28.00 6.65
C MET A 71 -14.76 29.13 6.60
N ALA A 72 -16.02 28.83 6.87
CA ALA A 72 -17.09 29.81 7.00
C ALA A 72 -17.95 29.53 8.24
N THR A 73 -18.37 30.61 8.90
CA THR A 73 -19.44 30.54 9.89
C THR A 73 -20.78 30.18 9.25
N GLU A 74 -21.83 29.96 10.04
CA GLU A 74 -23.17 29.67 9.50
C GLU A 74 -23.69 30.80 8.61
N ALA A 75 -23.48 32.06 9.00
CA ALA A 75 -23.91 33.23 8.23
C ALA A 75 -23.15 33.38 6.89
N GLU A 76 -21.89 32.93 6.84
CA GLU A 76 -21.01 33.08 5.66
C GLU A 76 -21.03 31.85 4.73
N THR A 77 -21.66 30.76 5.16
CA THR A 77 -21.62 29.46 4.48
C THR A 77 -22.06 29.57 3.02
N LEU A 78 -23.24 30.16 2.76
CA LEU A 78 -23.77 30.26 1.40
C LEU A 78 -22.88 31.13 0.50
N THR A 79 -22.33 32.22 1.06
CA THR A 79 -21.39 33.09 0.35
C THR A 79 -20.11 32.35 -0.02
N LEU A 80 -19.55 31.52 0.88
CA LEU A 80 -18.37 30.71 0.59
C LEU A 80 -18.66 29.66 -0.49
N LEU A 81 -19.78 28.95 -0.40
CA LEU A 81 -20.15 27.91 -1.37
C LEU A 81 -20.32 28.49 -2.78
N ARG A 82 -21.02 29.63 -2.92
CA ARG A 82 -21.25 30.30 -4.20
C ARG A 82 -19.97 30.79 -4.91
N LYS A 83 -18.82 30.85 -4.22
CA LYS A 83 -17.53 31.14 -4.87
C LYS A 83 -17.04 30.01 -5.77
N PHE A 84 -17.47 28.77 -5.50
CA PHE A 84 -16.93 27.57 -6.13
C PHE A 84 -17.98 26.66 -6.75
N ILE A 85 -19.26 26.84 -6.38
CA ILE A 85 -20.35 25.91 -6.69
C ILE A 85 -21.56 26.71 -7.17
N GLY A 86 -22.19 26.29 -8.27
CA GLY A 86 -23.40 26.92 -8.81
C GLY A 86 -24.59 26.79 -7.87
N ASP A 87 -25.44 27.82 -7.80
CA ASP A 87 -26.59 27.86 -6.86
C ASP A 87 -27.58 26.70 -7.07
N ASP A 88 -27.71 26.25 -8.32
CA ASP A 88 -28.49 25.09 -8.78
C ASP A 88 -27.97 23.74 -8.26
N THR A 89 -26.71 23.69 -7.83
CA THR A 89 -26.06 22.48 -7.29
C THR A 89 -25.90 22.50 -5.77
N ILE A 90 -26.09 23.66 -5.12
CA ILE A 90 -26.04 23.76 -3.66
C ILE A 90 -27.39 23.26 -3.09
N PRO A 91 -27.40 22.30 -2.15
CA PRO A 91 -28.62 21.83 -1.50
C PRO A 91 -29.43 22.97 -0.89
N ALA A 92 -30.75 22.94 -1.05
CA ALA A 92 -31.64 23.98 -0.55
C ALA A 92 -31.57 24.15 0.98
N TYR A 93 -31.23 23.10 1.74
CA TYR A 93 -31.01 23.21 3.20
C TYR A 93 -29.78 24.07 3.58
N LEU A 94 -28.85 24.30 2.65
CA LEU A 94 -27.70 25.22 2.79
C LEU A 94 -27.97 26.59 2.16
N GLY A 95 -29.19 26.83 1.64
CA GLY A 95 -29.60 28.09 1.02
C GLY A 95 -29.45 28.16 -0.51
N GLY A 96 -29.10 27.05 -1.16
CA GLY A 96 -29.11 26.95 -2.64
C GLY A 96 -30.48 26.57 -3.22
N GLN A 97 -30.49 26.08 -4.46
CA GLN A 97 -31.71 25.71 -5.18
C GLN A 97 -31.88 24.19 -5.37
N LEU A 98 -30.82 23.40 -5.15
CA LEU A 98 -30.88 21.95 -5.41
C LEU A 98 -31.87 21.27 -4.47
N ARG A 99 -32.80 20.53 -5.08
CA ARG A 99 -33.75 19.62 -4.42
C ARG A 99 -33.79 18.33 -5.22
N ILE A 100 -33.76 17.19 -4.55
CA ILE A 100 -33.91 15.88 -5.19
C ILE A 100 -35.29 15.34 -4.81
N ASP A 101 -36.18 15.19 -5.80
CA ASP A 101 -37.59 14.81 -5.58
C ASP A 101 -38.30 15.70 -4.54
N GLY A 102 -38.01 17.00 -4.59
CA GLY A 102 -38.55 18.00 -3.64
C GLY A 102 -37.84 18.06 -2.29
N ASP A 103 -36.99 17.09 -1.94
CA ASP A 103 -36.26 17.07 -0.67
C ASP A 103 -35.12 18.12 -0.65
N PRO A 104 -35.21 19.15 0.22
CA PRO A 104 -34.16 20.17 0.33
C PRO A 104 -32.85 19.65 0.90
N TYR A 105 -32.86 18.50 1.60
CA TYR A 105 -31.67 17.85 2.15
C TYR A 105 -30.99 16.91 1.16
N CYS A 106 -31.61 16.67 0.00
CA CYS A 106 -31.09 15.78 -1.02
C CYS A 106 -30.73 14.38 -0.48
N ARG A 107 -31.54 13.79 0.43
CA ARG A 107 -31.15 12.57 1.18
C ARG A 107 -30.87 11.33 0.33
N LYS A 108 -31.39 11.29 -0.90
CA LYS A 108 -31.07 10.24 -1.88
C LYS A 108 -29.62 10.32 -2.38
N LEU A 109 -29.01 11.50 -2.32
CA LEU A 109 -27.62 11.75 -2.72
C LEU A 109 -26.70 11.92 -1.50
N LEU A 110 -27.16 12.63 -0.48
CA LEU A 110 -26.43 12.92 0.75
C LEU A 110 -26.99 12.05 1.87
N ALA A 111 -26.24 11.05 2.33
CA ALA A 111 -26.61 10.30 3.52
C ALA A 111 -26.46 11.23 4.75
N PRO A 112 -27.56 11.61 5.45
CA PRO A 112 -27.51 12.61 6.52
C PRO A 112 -26.87 12.09 7.82
N GLY A 113 -26.31 10.88 7.81
CA GLY A 113 -25.88 10.18 9.00
C GLY A 113 -27.05 9.82 9.92
N GLY A 114 -26.74 9.65 11.20
CA GLY A 114 -27.68 9.20 12.24
C GLY A 114 -27.04 8.10 13.08
N PHE A 115 -27.64 7.79 14.22
CA PHE A 115 -27.24 6.59 14.96
C PHE A 115 -27.63 5.36 14.12
N PRO A 116 -26.73 4.39 13.93
CA PRO A 116 -27.08 3.15 13.24
C PRO A 116 -28.28 2.49 13.94
N PRO A 117 -29.25 1.92 13.20
CA PRO A 117 -30.32 1.14 13.81
C PRO A 117 -29.74 0.00 14.66
N GLU A 118 -30.35 -0.28 15.80
CA GLU A 118 -29.89 -1.33 16.73
C GLU A 118 -29.73 -2.69 16.05
N GLU A 119 -30.65 -3.02 15.15
CA GLU A 119 -30.62 -4.25 14.33
C GLU A 119 -29.35 -4.34 13.46
N ALA A 120 -28.81 -3.22 12.99
CA ALA A 120 -27.58 -3.20 12.21
C ALA A 120 -26.35 -3.40 13.09
N LEU A 121 -26.38 -2.91 14.34
CA LEU A 121 -25.33 -3.15 15.32
C LEU A 121 -25.31 -4.62 15.75
N GLN A 122 -26.47 -5.17 16.10
CA GLN A 122 -26.62 -6.58 16.45
C GLN A 122 -26.14 -7.50 15.32
N ARG A 123 -26.53 -7.21 14.07
CA ARG A 123 -26.04 -7.97 12.91
C ARG A 123 -24.52 -7.89 12.76
N LEU A 124 -23.91 -6.74 13.05
CA LEU A 124 -22.47 -6.60 13.00
C LEU A 124 -21.79 -7.43 14.10
N GLU A 125 -22.34 -7.40 15.31
CA GLU A 125 -21.90 -8.24 16.44
C GLU A 125 -22.05 -9.73 16.12
N ASP A 126 -23.19 -10.15 15.59
CA ASP A 126 -23.43 -11.54 15.14
C ASP A 126 -22.43 -11.98 14.05
N LEU A 127 -22.08 -11.10 13.11
CA LEU A 127 -21.08 -11.41 12.09
C LEU A 127 -19.67 -11.55 12.70
N VAL A 128 -19.37 -10.80 13.75
CA VAL A 128 -18.09 -10.89 14.47
C VAL A 128 -18.03 -12.13 15.36
N GLU A 129 -19.15 -12.51 15.99
CA GLU A 129 -19.22 -13.62 16.93
C GLU A 129 -19.51 -14.97 16.27
N ASN A 130 -20.43 -15.00 15.31
CA ASN A 130 -21.02 -16.21 14.73
C ASN A 130 -20.69 -16.41 13.24
N GLY A 131 -19.89 -15.53 12.63
CA GLY A 131 -19.42 -15.70 11.25
C GLY A 131 -18.47 -16.89 11.12
N ASP A 132 -19.01 -18.10 10.92
CA ASP A 132 -18.38 -19.39 10.52
C ASP A 132 -16.85 -19.48 10.64
N GLY A 133 -16.32 -19.29 11.85
CA GLY A 133 -14.97 -19.67 12.26
C GLY A 133 -14.84 -21.18 12.48
N GLY A 134 -15.35 -21.98 11.55
CA GLY A 134 -15.37 -23.45 11.61
C GLY A 134 -14.00 -24.06 11.86
N ILE A 135 -13.85 -24.66 13.03
CA ILE A 135 -12.63 -25.27 13.58
C ILE A 135 -12.26 -26.51 12.76
N GLY A 136 -11.30 -26.41 11.84
CA GLY A 136 -10.88 -27.60 11.08
C GLY A 136 -9.78 -27.52 10.03
N ALA A 137 -9.04 -26.42 9.82
CA ALA A 137 -7.90 -26.43 8.89
C ALA A 137 -6.84 -25.39 9.28
N THR A 138 -5.70 -25.87 9.79
CA THR A 138 -4.61 -25.08 10.37
C THR A 138 -3.83 -24.17 9.41
N HIS A 139 -4.27 -23.96 8.17
CA HIS A 139 -3.68 -22.96 7.26
C HIS A 139 -4.72 -22.12 6.49
N HIS A 140 -6.01 -22.24 6.78
CA HIS A 140 -7.11 -21.50 6.11
C HIS A 140 -7.85 -20.51 7.00
N ARG A 141 -7.39 -20.35 8.24
CA ARG A 141 -8.10 -19.67 9.31
C ARG A 141 -7.52 -18.28 9.56
N TRP A 142 -8.04 -17.30 8.81
CA TRP A 142 -7.85 -15.86 9.07
C TRP A 142 -8.24 -15.45 10.50
N ASP A 143 -8.92 -16.32 11.23
CA ASP A 143 -9.26 -16.20 12.63
C ASP A 143 -8.10 -16.50 13.59
N THR A 144 -7.04 -17.19 13.17
CA THR A 144 -5.89 -17.40 14.05
C THR A 144 -5.06 -16.13 14.21
N VAL A 145 -4.48 -15.96 15.40
CA VAL A 145 -3.63 -14.81 15.72
C VAL A 145 -2.40 -14.81 14.81
N GLU A 146 -1.83 -15.98 14.54
CA GLU A 146 -0.66 -16.16 13.69
C GLU A 146 -0.94 -15.75 12.24
N ALA A 147 -2.07 -16.15 11.67
CA ALA A 147 -2.45 -15.78 10.30
C ALA A 147 -2.69 -14.28 10.16
N ARG A 148 -3.35 -13.65 11.14
CA ARG A 148 -3.57 -12.20 11.18
C ARG A 148 -2.27 -11.43 11.31
N ILE A 149 -1.34 -11.91 12.13
CA ILE A 149 0.00 -11.35 12.28
C ILE A 149 0.78 -11.46 10.97
N PHE A 150 0.82 -12.66 10.38
CA PHE A 150 1.49 -12.91 9.10
C PHE A 150 0.95 -11.99 8.01
N PHE A 151 -0.37 -11.99 7.80
CA PHE A 151 -1.02 -11.09 6.85
C PHE A 151 -0.69 -9.62 7.09
N GLY A 152 -0.80 -9.17 8.35
CA GLY A 152 -0.51 -7.79 8.72
C GLY A 152 0.93 -7.40 8.36
N PHE A 153 1.90 -8.26 8.68
CA PHE A 153 3.30 -8.02 8.32
C PHE A 153 3.53 -8.01 6.82
N GLU A 154 2.99 -8.99 6.08
CA GLU A 154 3.23 -9.08 4.63
C GLU A 154 2.57 -7.94 3.85
N VAL A 155 1.34 -7.57 4.19
CA VAL A 155 0.66 -6.45 3.55
C VAL A 155 1.34 -5.13 3.90
N MET A 156 1.74 -4.93 5.16
CA MET A 156 2.47 -3.72 5.55
C MET A 156 3.84 -3.64 4.88
N ALA A 157 4.56 -4.76 4.74
CA ALA A 157 5.83 -4.84 4.03
C ALA A 157 5.64 -4.53 2.54
N ALA A 158 4.67 -5.17 1.89
CA ALA A 158 4.31 -4.94 0.49
C ALA A 158 3.95 -3.47 0.23
N LEU A 159 3.08 -2.88 1.06
CA LEU A 159 2.71 -1.47 0.96
C LEU A 159 3.89 -0.55 1.22
N SER A 160 4.75 -0.87 2.19
CA SER A 160 5.95 -0.06 2.48
C SER A 160 6.89 -0.02 1.28
N ILE A 161 7.13 -1.17 0.65
CA ILE A 161 7.94 -1.28 -0.58
C ILE A 161 7.26 -0.51 -1.72
N LEU A 162 5.96 -0.74 -1.94
CA LEU A 162 5.20 -0.13 -3.04
C LEU A 162 5.07 1.39 -2.90
N LEU A 163 4.95 1.92 -1.68
CA LEU A 163 4.81 3.36 -1.43
C LEU A 163 6.15 4.08 -1.30
N SER A 164 7.24 3.36 -1.04
CA SER A 164 8.58 3.97 -0.95
C SER A 164 9.10 4.54 -2.27
N TRP A 165 8.59 4.04 -3.41
CA TRP A 165 9.13 4.29 -4.75
C TRP A 165 10.65 4.10 -4.84
N TYR A 166 11.23 3.23 -4.00
CA TYR A 166 12.68 3.15 -3.82
C TYR A 166 13.49 2.89 -5.10
N PRO A 167 13.04 2.10 -6.11
CA PRO A 167 13.77 1.91 -7.35
C PRO A 167 13.89 3.17 -8.21
N TYR A 168 13.03 4.16 -7.95
CA TYR A 168 13.04 5.47 -8.62
C TYR A 168 13.66 6.58 -7.76
N LYS A 169 13.82 6.34 -6.45
CA LYS A 169 14.38 7.31 -5.50
C LYS A 169 15.85 7.02 -5.18
N LEU A 170 16.23 5.75 -5.09
CA LEU A 170 17.58 5.33 -4.75
C LEU A 170 18.31 5.00 -6.05
N ARG A 171 19.28 5.83 -6.44
CA ARG A 171 19.99 5.69 -7.72
C ARG A 171 20.78 4.39 -7.84
N ASN A 172 21.16 3.79 -6.71
CA ASN A 172 21.87 2.51 -6.69
C ASN A 172 20.91 1.31 -6.84
N ALA A 173 19.60 1.47 -6.63
CA ALA A 173 18.65 0.36 -6.66
C ALA A 173 18.46 -0.24 -8.07
N ASN A 174 18.45 0.59 -9.12
CA ASN A 174 18.24 0.17 -10.50
C ASN A 174 18.72 1.23 -11.50
N CYS A 175 18.86 0.86 -12.77
CA CYS A 175 19.03 1.86 -13.84
C CYS A 175 17.73 2.67 -14.02
N ILE A 176 17.83 3.99 -13.98
CA ILE A 176 16.67 4.88 -14.05
C ILE A 176 16.23 5.06 -15.52
N PRO A 177 14.95 4.87 -15.87
CA PRO A 177 14.48 4.99 -17.27
C PRO A 177 14.77 6.35 -17.90
N LEU A 178 14.66 7.43 -17.12
CA LEU A 178 14.94 8.81 -17.56
C LEU A 178 16.41 9.03 -17.94
N GLU A 179 17.32 8.18 -17.46
CA GLU A 179 18.76 8.23 -17.72
C GLU A 179 19.18 7.19 -18.78
N GLY A 180 18.23 6.69 -19.59
CA GLY A 180 18.50 5.65 -20.58
C GLY A 180 18.47 4.23 -20.00
N GLY A 181 17.71 4.02 -18.92
CA GLY A 181 17.54 2.72 -18.27
C GLY A 181 17.01 1.63 -19.20
N CYS A 182 17.25 0.38 -18.83
CA CYS A 182 16.90 -0.79 -19.61
C CYS A 182 15.43 -1.21 -19.41
N TYR A 183 14.89 -1.94 -20.39
CA TYR A 183 13.51 -2.42 -20.43
C TYR A 183 13.45 -3.94 -20.60
N VAL A 184 12.47 -4.55 -19.96
CA VAL A 184 11.99 -5.90 -20.22
C VAL A 184 10.89 -5.82 -21.27
N TYR A 185 11.01 -6.62 -22.32
CA TYR A 185 10.00 -6.71 -23.37
C TYR A 185 9.22 -8.01 -23.20
N CYS A 186 7.93 -7.91 -22.93
CA CYS A 186 7.01 -9.03 -22.96
C CYS A 186 6.37 -9.14 -24.36
N CYS A 187 6.02 -10.36 -24.77
CA CYS A 187 5.26 -10.66 -26.00
C CYS A 187 5.82 -10.01 -27.29
N GLY A 188 7.12 -10.19 -27.56
CA GLY A 188 7.69 -9.80 -28.86
C GLY A 188 7.69 -8.29 -29.16
N LYS A 189 7.75 -7.44 -28.11
CA LYS A 189 7.81 -5.95 -28.10
C LYS A 189 6.47 -5.22 -27.89
N CYS A 190 5.32 -5.89 -27.77
CA CYS A 190 4.05 -5.18 -27.58
C CYS A 190 3.89 -4.56 -26.18
N CYS A 191 4.61 -5.08 -25.18
CA CYS A 191 4.60 -4.56 -23.81
C CYS A 191 6.04 -4.40 -23.33
N SER A 192 6.47 -3.17 -23.05
CA SER A 192 7.78 -2.88 -22.44
C SER A 192 7.58 -2.32 -21.04
N MET A 193 8.27 -2.91 -20.06
CA MET A 193 8.35 -2.38 -18.70
C MET A 193 9.80 -2.07 -18.37
N SER A 194 10.07 -0.95 -17.72
CA SER A 194 11.43 -0.71 -17.22
C SER A 194 11.76 -1.69 -16.09
N TRP A 195 13.03 -2.00 -15.90
CA TRP A 195 13.46 -2.82 -14.76
C TRP A 195 13.12 -2.18 -13.40
N ALA A 196 13.11 -0.84 -13.34
CA ALA A 196 12.60 -0.11 -12.18
C ALA A 196 11.12 -0.40 -11.90
N ALA A 197 10.28 -0.44 -12.94
CA ALA A 197 8.86 -0.79 -12.79
C ALA A 197 8.67 -2.24 -12.37
N VAL A 198 9.40 -3.19 -12.98
CA VAL A 198 9.37 -4.61 -12.59
C VAL A 198 9.70 -4.75 -11.10
N ARG A 199 10.78 -4.12 -10.64
CA ARG A 199 11.19 -4.13 -9.22
C ARG A 199 10.19 -3.44 -8.29
N GLN A 200 9.52 -2.38 -8.77
CA GLN A 200 8.59 -1.60 -7.97
C GLN A 200 7.24 -2.29 -7.78
N PHE A 201 6.75 -2.99 -8.80
CA PHE A 201 5.39 -3.52 -8.78
C PHE A 201 5.34 -5.03 -8.58
N CYS A 202 6.18 -5.81 -9.28
CA CYS A 202 6.03 -7.27 -9.25
C CYS A 202 6.31 -7.84 -7.84
N PRO A 203 7.42 -7.49 -7.15
CA PRO A 203 7.66 -8.02 -5.80
C PRO A 203 6.57 -7.70 -4.77
N PRO A 204 6.17 -6.43 -4.54
CA PRO A 204 5.16 -6.14 -3.52
C PRO A 204 3.76 -6.61 -3.91
N VAL A 205 3.39 -6.62 -5.20
CA VAL A 205 2.11 -7.20 -5.62
C VAL A 205 2.10 -8.71 -5.40
N GLY A 206 3.19 -9.40 -5.77
CA GLY A 206 3.35 -10.83 -5.49
C GLY A 206 3.24 -11.11 -3.99
N LEU A 207 3.91 -10.32 -3.16
CA LEU A 207 3.86 -10.47 -1.71
C LEU A 207 2.46 -10.25 -1.13
N MET A 208 1.76 -9.20 -1.57
CA MET A 208 0.38 -8.93 -1.14
C MET A 208 -0.57 -10.06 -1.58
N LEU A 209 -0.39 -10.60 -2.78
CA LEU A 209 -1.22 -11.71 -3.28
C LEU A 209 -0.93 -13.02 -2.53
N VAL A 210 0.33 -13.32 -2.19
CA VAL A 210 0.67 -14.48 -1.34
C VAL A 210 0.00 -14.36 0.02
N ALA A 211 -0.06 -13.16 0.60
CA ALA A 211 -0.74 -12.91 1.86
C ALA A 211 -2.27 -13.05 1.76
N CYS A 212 -2.86 -12.67 0.63
CA CYS A 212 -4.32 -12.70 0.40
C CYS A 212 -4.83 -14.06 -0.09
N VAL A 213 -4.00 -14.87 -0.76
CA VAL A 213 -4.40 -16.13 -1.39
C VAL A 213 -3.69 -17.26 -0.67
N PRO A 214 -4.37 -18.01 0.23
CA PRO A 214 -3.73 -19.08 0.98
C PRO A 214 -3.40 -20.29 0.11
N SER A 215 -2.36 -21.03 0.48
CA SER A 215 -2.10 -22.36 -0.08
C SER A 215 -3.14 -23.36 0.45
N VAL A 216 -3.46 -24.38 -0.36
CA VAL A 216 -4.45 -25.41 -0.03
C VAL A 216 -3.74 -26.74 0.22
N LYS A 217 -4.14 -27.45 1.29
CA LYS A 217 -3.65 -28.80 1.56
C LYS A 217 -4.04 -29.79 0.46
N GLU A 218 -3.18 -30.76 0.23
CA GLU A 218 -3.32 -31.72 -0.89
C GLU A 218 -4.58 -32.59 -0.81
N ASP A 219 -4.94 -33.02 0.39
CA ASP A 219 -6.13 -33.83 0.67
C ASP A 219 -7.45 -33.08 0.43
N GLU A 220 -7.37 -31.77 0.23
CA GLU A 220 -8.50 -30.88 0.06
C GLU A 220 -8.72 -30.42 -1.39
N TRP A 221 -7.92 -30.90 -2.36
CA TRP A 221 -7.94 -30.35 -3.72
C TRP A 221 -9.28 -30.57 -4.46
N SER A 222 -9.80 -29.46 -4.97
CA SER A 222 -10.92 -29.35 -5.91
C SER A 222 -10.53 -28.41 -7.05
N ALA A 223 -11.32 -28.34 -8.13
CA ALA A 223 -10.97 -27.50 -9.29
C ALA A 223 -10.82 -26.01 -8.93
N ASP A 224 -11.69 -25.49 -8.06
CA ASP A 224 -11.63 -24.12 -7.54
C ASP A 224 -10.43 -23.90 -6.61
N LYS A 225 -10.11 -24.88 -5.75
CA LYS A 225 -8.94 -24.82 -4.87
C LYS A 225 -7.62 -24.94 -5.65
N LEU A 226 -7.60 -25.66 -6.76
CA LEU A 226 -6.45 -25.70 -7.67
C LEU A 226 -6.15 -24.31 -8.24
N VAL A 227 -7.18 -23.50 -8.54
CA VAL A 227 -6.98 -22.11 -8.96
C VAL A 227 -6.28 -21.31 -7.87
N LEU A 228 -6.66 -21.48 -6.60
CA LEU A 228 -5.98 -20.81 -5.48
C LEU A 228 -4.50 -21.20 -5.40
N VAL A 229 -4.18 -22.49 -5.51
CA VAL A 229 -2.79 -22.99 -5.52
C VAL A 229 -2.00 -22.36 -6.67
N VAL A 230 -2.56 -22.35 -7.88
CA VAL A 230 -1.90 -21.74 -9.06
C VAL A 230 -1.66 -20.25 -8.86
N VAL A 231 -2.66 -19.50 -8.36
CA VAL A 231 -2.54 -18.07 -8.09
C VAL A 231 -1.50 -17.81 -7.00
N HIS A 232 -1.48 -18.62 -5.93
CA HIS A 232 -0.48 -18.53 -4.86
C HIS A 232 0.94 -18.76 -5.41
N CYS A 233 1.16 -19.85 -6.16
CA CYS A 233 2.45 -20.15 -6.77
C CYS A 233 2.89 -19.04 -7.75
N PHE A 234 1.98 -18.52 -8.56
CA PHE A 234 2.27 -17.40 -9.45
C PHE A 234 2.65 -16.13 -8.67
N SER A 235 1.99 -15.88 -7.53
CA SER A 235 2.28 -14.74 -6.66
C SER A 235 3.66 -14.86 -6.00
N ALA A 236 4.03 -16.06 -5.55
CA ALA A 236 5.37 -16.35 -5.05
C ALA A 236 6.44 -16.16 -6.13
N LEU A 237 6.17 -16.61 -7.37
CA LEU A 237 7.05 -16.36 -8.52
C LEU A 237 7.19 -14.86 -8.82
N LEU A 238 6.09 -14.10 -8.81
CA LEU A 238 6.12 -12.65 -8.96
C LEU A 238 6.97 -11.98 -7.89
N MET A 239 6.93 -12.48 -6.65
CA MET A 239 7.72 -11.96 -5.55
C MET A 239 9.22 -12.24 -5.73
N PHE A 240 9.59 -13.53 -5.76
CA PHE A 240 10.98 -13.98 -5.75
C PHE A 240 11.65 -13.77 -7.10
N CYS A 241 11.09 -14.30 -8.19
CA CYS A 241 11.73 -14.23 -9.50
C CYS A 241 11.87 -12.79 -9.98
N ALA A 242 10.85 -11.94 -9.82
CA ALA A 242 10.96 -10.56 -10.28
C ALA A 242 12.03 -9.79 -9.52
N PHE A 243 12.15 -9.99 -8.20
CA PHE A 243 13.23 -9.38 -7.42
C PHE A 243 14.60 -9.91 -7.84
N LEU A 244 14.77 -11.24 -7.90
CA LEU A 244 16.04 -11.87 -8.26
C LEU A 244 16.51 -11.46 -9.66
N LEU A 245 15.60 -11.36 -10.63
CA LEU A 245 15.91 -10.93 -11.99
C LEU A 245 16.24 -9.43 -12.05
N ALA A 246 15.48 -8.59 -11.36
CA ALA A 246 15.77 -7.15 -11.30
C ALA A 246 17.12 -6.88 -10.62
N GLU A 247 17.44 -7.64 -9.57
CA GLU A 247 18.72 -7.53 -8.86
C GLU A 247 19.89 -8.07 -9.69
N ALA A 248 19.72 -9.21 -10.35
CA ALA A 248 20.70 -9.72 -11.31
C ALA A 248 20.98 -8.71 -12.42
N HIS A 249 19.94 -8.00 -12.89
CA HIS A 249 20.09 -6.93 -13.86
C HIS A 249 20.83 -5.71 -13.30
N ALA A 250 20.47 -5.24 -12.09
CA ALA A 250 21.18 -4.14 -11.43
C ALA A 250 22.67 -4.44 -11.24
N LEU A 251 23.00 -5.69 -10.89
CA LEU A 251 24.37 -6.20 -10.78
C LEU A 251 25.03 -6.54 -12.13
N SER A 252 24.30 -6.39 -13.26
CA SER A 252 24.77 -6.70 -14.61
C SER A 252 25.29 -8.13 -14.79
N LEU A 253 24.67 -9.09 -14.11
CA LEU A 253 24.99 -10.52 -14.24
C LEU A 253 24.53 -11.04 -15.60
N ALA A 254 25.24 -12.02 -16.16
CA ALA A 254 24.80 -12.68 -17.39
C ALA A 254 23.58 -13.59 -17.10
N PRO A 255 22.57 -13.66 -17.99
CA PRO A 255 22.43 -12.95 -19.27
C PRO A 255 21.84 -11.53 -19.17
N PHE A 256 21.44 -11.08 -17.98
CA PHE A 256 20.73 -9.83 -17.71
C PHE A 256 21.64 -8.59 -17.61
N LYS A 257 22.58 -8.39 -18.53
CA LYS A 257 23.51 -7.25 -18.45
C LYS A 257 22.78 -5.91 -18.58
N CYS A 258 23.00 -5.00 -17.61
CA CYS A 258 22.55 -3.61 -17.73
C CYS A 258 23.50 -2.82 -18.63
N ARG A 259 22.94 -1.95 -19.49
CA ARG A 259 23.73 -1.03 -20.33
C ARG A 259 24.30 0.15 -19.55
N VAL A 260 23.63 0.54 -18.47
CA VAL A 260 23.98 1.67 -17.61
C VAL A 260 23.92 1.19 -16.15
N PRO A 261 24.93 0.42 -15.70
CA PRO A 261 24.92 -0.17 -14.35
C PRO A 261 24.86 0.92 -13.28
N SER A 262 23.97 0.75 -12.30
CA SER A 262 23.81 1.68 -11.18
C SER A 262 24.92 1.55 -10.13
N ILE A 263 25.74 0.51 -10.22
CA ILE A 263 26.79 0.17 -9.24
C ILE A 263 28.06 -0.24 -9.99
N ALA A 264 29.20 0.25 -9.53
CA ALA A 264 30.50 -0.18 -10.06
C ALA A 264 30.83 -1.62 -9.63
N ALA A 265 31.20 -2.48 -10.58
CA ALA A 265 31.60 -3.85 -10.29
C ALA A 265 32.80 -3.90 -9.32
N GLY A 266 32.74 -4.82 -8.35
CA GLY A 266 33.83 -5.05 -7.39
C GLY A 266 33.87 -4.10 -6.19
N CYS A 267 33.02 -3.07 -6.14
CA CYS A 267 32.87 -2.25 -4.93
C CYS A 267 32.26 -3.07 -3.78
N LEU A 268 32.33 -2.54 -2.55
CA LEU A 268 31.80 -3.23 -1.37
C LEU A 268 30.28 -3.47 -1.49
N GLU A 269 29.52 -2.47 -1.93
CA GLU A 269 28.08 -2.61 -2.17
C GLU A 269 27.79 -3.76 -3.14
N TYR A 270 28.48 -3.80 -4.28
CA TYR A 270 28.34 -4.86 -5.29
C TYR A 270 28.58 -6.24 -4.68
N LYS A 271 29.65 -6.41 -3.90
CA LYS A 271 29.99 -7.70 -3.28
C LYS A 271 28.92 -8.17 -2.29
N LEU A 272 28.41 -7.25 -1.45
CA LEU A 272 27.37 -7.56 -0.47
C LEU A 272 26.03 -7.88 -1.15
N ARG A 273 25.66 -7.11 -2.17
CA ARG A 273 24.45 -7.35 -2.96
C ARG A 273 24.53 -8.65 -3.74
N TYR A 274 25.67 -8.95 -4.37
CA TYR A 274 25.90 -10.22 -5.04
C TYR A 274 25.84 -11.41 -4.07
N GLY A 275 26.47 -11.29 -2.89
CA GLY A 275 26.42 -12.33 -1.86
C GLY A 275 25.01 -12.60 -1.36
N THR A 276 24.26 -11.56 -0.99
CA THR A 276 22.85 -11.68 -0.56
C THR A 276 21.94 -12.17 -1.68
N TRP A 277 22.20 -11.76 -2.93
CA TRP A 277 21.49 -12.28 -4.10
C TRP A 277 21.74 -13.78 -4.30
N LEU A 278 22.98 -14.26 -4.15
CA LEU A 278 23.30 -15.69 -4.27
C LEU A 278 22.64 -16.51 -3.15
N LEU A 279 22.66 -15.98 -1.92
CA LEU A 279 21.98 -16.57 -0.76
C LEU A 279 20.45 -16.56 -0.90
N ALA A 280 19.88 -15.70 -1.72
CA ALA A 280 18.46 -15.74 -2.05
C ALA A 280 18.17 -16.71 -3.22
N ALA A 281 18.95 -16.60 -4.31
CA ALA A 281 18.70 -17.31 -5.56
C ALA A 281 18.90 -18.82 -5.42
N VAL A 282 19.98 -19.27 -4.77
CA VAL A 282 20.30 -20.70 -4.68
C VAL A 282 19.26 -21.45 -3.84
N PRO A 283 18.95 -21.05 -2.60
CA PRO A 283 17.90 -21.70 -1.82
C PRO A 283 16.54 -21.67 -2.52
N TYR A 284 16.17 -20.55 -3.15
CA TYR A 284 14.90 -20.45 -3.87
C TYR A 284 14.79 -21.40 -5.06
N VAL A 285 15.86 -21.57 -5.85
CA VAL A 285 15.88 -22.52 -6.97
C VAL A 285 15.78 -23.96 -6.46
N VAL A 286 16.50 -24.29 -5.39
CA VAL A 286 16.44 -25.64 -4.77
C VAL A 286 15.05 -25.90 -4.18
N PHE A 287 14.49 -24.95 -3.45
CA PHE A 287 13.11 -24.97 -2.94
C PHE A 287 12.10 -25.24 -4.07
N THR A 288 12.17 -24.45 -5.14
CA THR A 288 11.24 -24.57 -6.28
C THR A 288 11.35 -25.94 -6.93
N PHE A 289 12.57 -26.46 -7.08
CA PHE A 289 12.80 -27.80 -7.60
C PHE A 289 12.20 -28.87 -6.69
N ILE A 290 12.43 -28.80 -5.37
CA ILE A 290 11.86 -29.73 -4.39
C ILE A 290 10.32 -29.66 -4.43
N ALA A 291 9.73 -28.46 -4.46
CA ALA A 291 8.28 -28.27 -4.51
C ALA A 291 7.67 -28.89 -5.78
N VAL A 292 8.32 -28.73 -6.93
CA VAL A 292 7.88 -29.37 -8.19
C VAL A 292 7.99 -30.88 -8.11
N VAL A 293 9.06 -31.43 -7.52
CA VAL A 293 9.20 -32.88 -7.36
C VAL A 293 8.17 -33.42 -6.37
N ASP A 294 7.96 -32.74 -5.23
CA ASP A 294 6.95 -33.12 -4.22
C ASP A 294 5.56 -33.26 -4.83
N PHE A 295 5.20 -32.32 -5.72
CA PHE A 295 3.95 -32.35 -6.47
C PHE A 295 3.75 -33.63 -7.31
N PHE A 296 4.81 -34.30 -7.75
CA PHE A 296 4.71 -35.50 -8.60
C PHE A 296 4.90 -36.83 -7.85
N VAL A 297 5.70 -36.88 -6.78
CA VAL A 297 6.16 -38.15 -6.20
C VAL A 297 5.99 -38.29 -4.68
N GLU A 298 5.33 -37.34 -4.01
CA GLU A 298 5.14 -37.31 -2.55
C GLU A 298 6.45 -37.55 -1.77
N LEU A 299 7.18 -36.47 -1.49
CA LEU A 299 8.47 -36.56 -0.82
C LEU A 299 8.33 -36.80 0.69
N HIS A 300 9.40 -37.37 1.26
CA HIS A 300 9.51 -37.62 2.70
C HIS A 300 9.35 -36.32 3.52
N PRO A 301 8.67 -36.33 4.69
CA PRO A 301 8.42 -35.13 5.50
C PRO A 301 9.66 -34.27 5.82
N TYR A 302 10.82 -34.89 6.10
CA TYR A 302 12.07 -34.16 6.31
C TYR A 302 12.49 -33.31 5.10
N VAL A 303 12.25 -33.78 3.87
CA VAL A 303 12.55 -33.01 2.65
C VAL A 303 11.62 -31.81 2.54
N LYS A 304 10.34 -31.96 2.91
CA LYS A 304 9.38 -30.85 2.96
C LYS A 304 9.79 -29.78 3.98
N ILE A 305 10.25 -30.19 5.17
CA ILE A 305 10.79 -29.27 6.18
C ILE A 305 12.03 -28.55 5.65
N THR A 306 12.96 -29.25 5.01
CA THR A 306 14.12 -28.62 4.38
C THR A 306 13.71 -27.62 3.30
N SER A 307 12.72 -27.96 2.47
CA SER A 307 12.14 -27.06 1.47
C SER A 307 11.66 -25.76 2.11
N PHE A 308 10.87 -25.86 3.18
CA PHE A 308 10.37 -24.70 3.92
C PHE A 308 11.51 -23.82 4.48
N VAL A 309 12.56 -24.42 5.05
CA VAL A 309 13.71 -23.66 5.55
C VAL A 309 14.41 -22.90 4.41
N LEU A 310 14.58 -23.52 3.25
CA LEU A 310 15.19 -22.88 2.07
C LEU A 310 14.37 -21.70 1.56
N GLU A 311 13.05 -21.78 1.61
CA GLU A 311 12.14 -20.67 1.27
C GLU A 311 12.31 -19.49 2.24
N VAL A 312 12.33 -19.77 3.54
CA VAL A 312 12.53 -18.75 4.58
C VAL A 312 13.89 -18.07 4.44
N ASP A 313 14.96 -18.85 4.25
CA ASP A 313 16.31 -18.33 4.04
C ASP A 313 16.38 -17.43 2.80
N ALA A 314 15.71 -17.82 1.71
CA ALA A 314 15.63 -16.99 0.51
C ALA A 314 14.95 -15.64 0.78
N GLY A 315 13.85 -15.64 1.54
CA GLY A 315 13.14 -14.43 1.94
C GLY A 315 13.99 -13.50 2.81
N LEU A 316 14.67 -14.06 3.81
CA LEU A 316 15.57 -13.30 4.69
C LEU A 316 16.75 -12.70 3.90
N ALA A 317 17.32 -13.44 2.95
CA ALA A 317 18.38 -12.94 2.09
C ALA A 317 17.90 -11.81 1.15
N MET A 318 16.65 -11.86 0.66
CA MET A 318 16.05 -10.75 -0.09
C MET A 318 15.87 -9.50 0.75
N LEU A 319 15.46 -9.62 2.01
CA LEU A 319 15.36 -8.50 2.95
C LEU A 319 16.75 -7.91 3.25
N ALA A 320 17.75 -8.75 3.47
CA ALA A 320 19.13 -8.33 3.65
C ALA A 320 19.63 -7.56 2.41
N ASN A 321 19.30 -8.00 1.20
CA ASN A 321 19.66 -7.30 -0.03
C ASN A 321 19.01 -5.90 -0.10
N HIS A 322 17.71 -5.77 0.22
CA HIS A 322 17.05 -4.45 0.32
C HIS A 322 17.73 -3.54 1.35
N PHE A 323 18.12 -4.08 2.50
CA PHE A 323 18.83 -3.31 3.52
C PHE A 323 20.19 -2.82 3.00
N VAL A 324 20.94 -3.65 2.28
CA VAL A 324 22.21 -3.24 1.65
C VAL A 324 21.98 -2.09 0.65
N ILE A 325 20.93 -2.16 -0.18
CA ILE A 325 20.59 -1.08 -1.12
C ILE A 325 20.36 0.23 -0.37
N TRP A 326 19.53 0.21 0.67
CA TRP A 326 19.25 1.39 1.46
C TRP A 326 20.49 1.92 2.19
N ALA A 327 21.31 1.03 2.76
CA ALA A 327 22.50 1.40 3.53
C ALA A 327 23.59 2.09 2.69
N PHE A 328 23.68 1.73 1.39
CA PHE A 328 24.64 2.34 0.46
C PHE A 328 24.04 3.48 -0.38
N ALA A 329 22.72 3.70 -0.32
CA ALA A 329 22.08 4.79 -1.04
C ALA A 329 22.52 6.16 -0.49
N PRO A 330 23.13 7.03 -1.30
CA PRO A 330 23.52 8.37 -0.85
C PRO A 330 22.32 9.21 -0.39
N GLU A 331 21.16 8.96 -0.99
CA GLU A 331 19.87 9.60 -0.70
C GLU A 331 19.41 9.40 0.75
N ARG A 332 19.88 8.36 1.44
CA ARG A 332 19.55 8.12 2.86
C ARG A 332 19.97 9.27 3.80
N THR A 333 20.88 10.13 3.34
CA THR A 333 21.42 11.26 4.11
C THR A 333 20.85 12.63 3.69
N TRP A 334 19.99 12.69 2.67
CA TRP A 334 19.49 13.97 2.15
C TRP A 334 18.67 14.76 3.16
N GLY A 335 17.82 14.09 3.94
CA GLY A 335 17.06 14.74 5.01
C GLY A 335 17.92 15.33 6.14
N LEU A 336 19.17 14.91 6.30
CA LEU A 336 20.09 15.47 7.30
C LEU A 336 20.78 16.74 6.81
N ARG A 337 21.07 16.83 5.50
CA ARG A 337 21.76 17.99 4.91
C ARG A 337 20.89 19.23 4.84
N ASP A 338 19.60 19.06 4.54
CA ASP A 338 18.66 20.19 4.49
C ASP A 338 18.40 20.77 5.90
N VAL A 339 18.49 19.95 6.95
CA VAL A 339 18.40 20.40 8.34
C VAL A 339 19.66 21.16 8.75
N GLU A 340 20.86 20.70 8.41
CA GLU A 340 22.11 21.41 8.71
C GLU A 340 22.18 22.78 8.02
N MET A 341 21.72 22.90 6.76
CA MET A 341 21.65 24.17 6.05
C MET A 341 20.61 25.14 6.65
N SER A 342 19.57 24.63 7.31
CA SER A 342 18.54 25.45 7.97
C SER A 342 18.95 25.97 9.35
N VAL A 343 19.93 25.34 10.02
CA VAL A 343 20.43 25.75 11.35
C VAL A 343 21.55 26.80 11.24
N GLN A 344 22.12 27.00 10.05
CA GLN A 344 23.19 27.96 9.80
C GLN A 344 22.71 29.32 9.24
N ASN A 345 21.41 29.53 9.11
CA ASN A 345 20.79 30.81 8.68
C ASN A 345 19.84 31.36 9.76
#